data_AF-A0A965HRI0-F1
#
_entry.id   AF-A0A965HRI0-F1
#
_cell.length_a   1.000
_cell.length_b   1.000
_cell.length_c   1.000
_cell.angle_alpha   90.00
_cell.angle_beta   90.00
_cell.angle_gamma   90.00
#
_symmetry.space_group_name_H-M   'P 1'
#
loop_
_entity.id
_entity.type
_entity.pdbx_description
1 polymer ?
#
loop_
_entity_poly.entity_id
_entity_poly.type
_entity_poly.pdbx_seq_one_letter_code
_entity_poly.pdbx_strand_id
1 'polypeptide(L)'
;MRVFLFIASLFVCSILFGQGTDHQLAEHYFSNGEFEKALTYYERLNDKHDNKFYFDRLIICLEQTGNDKEVEKLLKKAISRSSEPQEYSIQLASFYEN
;
A
#
# COMPACT_ATOMS: atom_id res chain seq x y z
N MET A 1 20.64 36.03 21.08
CA MET A 1 19.20 35.66 21.16
C MET A 1 18.44 35.73 19.83
N ARG A 2 18.77 36.62 18.87
CA ARG A 2 18.06 36.71 17.58
C ARG A 2 18.24 35.51 16.63
N VAL A 3 19.44 34.92 16.60
CA VAL A 3 19.76 33.77 15.72
C VAL A 3 19.11 32.47 16.23
N PHE A 4 18.97 32.32 17.55
CA PHE A 4 18.36 31.13 18.17
C PHE A 4 16.85 31.02 17.85
N LEU A 5 16.15 32.15 17.77
CA LEU A 5 14.75 32.21 17.32
C LEU A 5 14.59 31.86 15.84
N PHE A 6 15.58 32.21 15.00
CA PHE A 6 15.57 31.86 13.58
C PHE A 6 15.80 30.36 13.34
N ILE A 7 16.70 29.74 14.11
CA ILE A 7 16.97 28.29 14.05
C ILE A 7 15.78 27.49 14.60
N ALA A 8 15.13 27.96 15.66
CA ALA A 8 13.91 27.34 16.19
C ALA A 8 12.74 27.42 15.20
N SER A 9 12.60 28.52 14.46
CA SER A 9 11.60 28.67 13.40
C SER A 9 11.81 27.69 12.23
N LEU A 10 13.06 27.43 11.85
CA LEU A 10 13.39 26.48 10.77
C LEU A 10 13.07 25.02 11.13
N PHE A 11 13.12 24.66 12.42
CA PHE A 11 12.85 23.29 12.88
C PHE A 11 11.36 22.94 12.86
N VAL A 12 10.46 23.92 13.04
CA VAL A 12 9.01 23.71 13.04
C VAL A 12 8.47 23.39 11.63
N CYS A 13 9.08 23.91 10.57
CA CYS A 13 8.65 23.62 9.19
C CYS A 13 8.92 22.17 8.76
N SER A 14 9.86 21.48 9.40
CA SER A 14 10.23 20.10 9.02
C SER A 14 9.22 19.05 9.49
N ILE A 15 8.28 19.42 10.38
CA ILE A 15 7.30 18.51 10.98
C ILE A 15 5.99 18.47 10.14
N LEU A 16 5.86 19.31 9.11
CA LEU A 16 4.65 19.39 8.28
C LEU A 16 4.63 18.39 7.11
N PHE A 17 5.68 17.60 6.89
CA PHE A 17 5.76 16.63 5.80
C PHE A 17 4.93 15.34 6.00
N GLY A 18 4.11 15.26 7.05
CA GLY A 18 3.29 14.08 7.38
C GLY A 18 1.79 14.18 7.05
N GLN A 19 1.33 15.23 6.38
CA GLN A 19 -0.11 15.54 6.21
C GLN A 19 -0.75 14.97 4.93
N GLY A 20 -0.18 13.91 4.34
CA GLY A 20 -0.81 13.20 3.23
C GLY A 20 -1.91 12.26 3.73
N THR A 21 -3.02 12.14 3.00
CA THR A 21 -3.99 11.07 3.29
C THR A 21 -3.34 9.70 3.08
N ASP A 22 -3.88 8.64 3.72
CA ASP A 22 -3.36 7.27 3.53
C ASP A 22 -3.23 6.92 2.03
N HIS A 23 -4.17 7.36 1.20
CA HIS A 23 -4.13 7.21 -0.26
C HIS A 23 -2.96 7.95 -0.91
N GLN A 24 -2.76 9.23 -0.61
CA GLN A 24 -1.67 10.02 -1.20
C GLN A 24 -0.31 9.46 -0.82
N LEU A 25 -0.14 9.00 0.42
CA LEU A 25 1.09 8.37 0.88
C LEU A 25 1.30 7.00 0.23
N ALA A 26 0.24 6.18 0.12
CA ALA A 26 0.30 4.89 -0.57
C ALA A 26 0.77 5.07 -2.02
N GLU A 27 0.13 5.95 -2.79
CA GLU A 27 0.49 6.22 -4.19
C GLU A 27 1.90 6.81 -4.31
N HIS A 28 2.31 7.70 -3.40
CA HIS A 28 3.65 8.26 -3.40
C HIS A 28 4.71 7.17 -3.24
N TYR A 29 4.59 6.33 -2.19
CA TYR A 29 5.55 5.26 -1.97
C TYR A 29 5.50 4.20 -3.08
N PHE A 30 4.31 3.87 -3.58
CA PHE A 30 4.14 2.92 -4.68
C PHE A 30 4.82 3.40 -5.96
N SER A 31 4.59 4.65 -6.35
CA SER A 31 5.19 5.23 -7.56
C SER A 31 6.71 5.39 -7.48
N ASN A 32 7.26 5.52 -6.26
CA ASN A 32 8.70 5.51 -6.02
C ASN A 32 9.31 4.09 -5.93
N GLY A 33 8.50 3.03 -6.00
CA GLY A 33 8.95 1.64 -5.81
C GLY A 33 9.28 1.30 -4.35
N GLU A 34 8.89 2.13 -3.39
CA GLU A 34 9.07 1.90 -1.95
C GLU A 34 7.95 0.98 -1.42
N PHE A 35 7.86 -0.23 -1.97
CA PHE A 35 6.74 -1.16 -1.75
C PHE A 35 6.54 -1.55 -0.29
N GLU A 36 7.63 -1.73 0.47
CA GLU A 36 7.59 -2.01 1.91
C GLU A 36 6.82 -0.93 2.68
N LYS A 37 7.04 0.35 2.33
CA LYS A 37 6.34 1.48 2.95
C LYS A 37 4.91 1.56 2.46
N ALA A 38 4.69 1.38 1.15
CA ALA A 38 3.37 1.43 0.53
C ALA A 38 2.44 0.34 1.08
N LEU A 39 2.97 -0.85 1.39
CA LEU A 39 2.24 -2.00 1.91
C LEU A 39 1.36 -1.63 3.10
N THR A 40 1.92 -1.02 4.14
CA THR A 40 1.18 -0.64 5.35
C THR A 40 0.05 0.37 5.10
N TYR A 41 0.14 1.17 4.02
CA TYR A 41 -0.96 2.05 3.64
C TYR A 41 -2.04 1.33 2.84
N TYR A 42 -1.67 0.47 1.88
CA TYR A 42 -2.65 -0.29 1.10
C TYR A 42 -3.39 -1.34 1.91
N GLU A 43 -2.75 -1.98 2.91
CA GLU A 43 -3.46 -2.84 3.87
C GLU A 43 -4.59 -2.08 4.56
N ARG A 44 -4.28 -0.90 5.12
CA ARG A 44 -5.27 -0.05 5.80
C ARG A 44 -6.35 0.46 4.85
N LEU A 45 -6.01 0.80 3.60
CA LEU A 45 -6.97 1.27 2.60
C LEU A 45 -7.89 0.14 2.15
N ASN A 46 -7.36 -1.06 1.92
CA ASN A 46 -8.12 -2.25 1.52
C ASN A 46 -9.05 -2.74 2.65
N ASP A 47 -8.63 -2.64 3.91
CA ASP A 47 -9.47 -2.97 5.06
C ASP A 47 -10.62 -1.96 5.25
N LYS A 48 -10.39 -0.68 4.98
CA LYS A 48 -11.41 0.39 5.09
C LYS A 48 -12.37 0.42 3.91
N HIS A 49 -11.88 0.07 2.72
CA HIS A 49 -12.61 0.18 1.47
C HIS A 49 -12.45 -1.13 0.71
N ASP A 50 -13.56 -1.85 0.53
CA ASP A 50 -13.62 -3.00 -0.38
C ASP A 50 -13.58 -2.49 -1.82
N ASN A 51 -12.36 -2.18 -2.27
CA ASN A 51 -12.08 -1.57 -3.57
C ASN A 51 -10.95 -2.34 -4.25
N LYS A 52 -11.27 -2.88 -5.43
CA LYS A 52 -10.36 -3.65 -6.27
C LYS A 52 -9.04 -2.93 -6.55
N PHE A 53 -9.05 -1.60 -6.71
CA PHE A 53 -7.82 -0.84 -6.94
C PHE A 53 -6.82 -0.98 -5.78
N TYR A 54 -7.29 -0.89 -4.54
CA TYR A 54 -6.41 -1.06 -3.37
C TYR A 54 -5.99 -2.51 -3.18
N PHE A 55 -6.88 -3.45 -3.50
CA PHE A 55 -6.57 -4.87 -3.50
C PHE A 55 -5.44 -5.21 -4.49
N ASP A 56 -5.57 -4.81 -5.76
CA ASP A 56 -4.57 -5.08 -6.79
C ASP A 56 -3.21 -4.43 -6.42
N ARG A 57 -3.23 -3.21 -5.87
CA ARG A 57 -2.00 -2.54 -5.38
C ARG A 57 -1.37 -3.26 -4.19
N LEU A 58 -2.19 -3.77 -3.27
CA LEU A 58 -1.74 -4.56 -2.13
C LEU A 58 -1.04 -5.86 -2.59
N ILE A 59 -1.61 -6.58 -3.57
CA ILE A 59 -1.00 -7.78 -4.15
C ILE A 59 0.40 -7.45 -4.71
N ILE A 60 0.52 -6.40 -5.52
CA ILE A 60 1.82 -5.99 -6.08
C ILE A 60 2.82 -5.67 -4.97
N CYS A 61 2.43 -4.91 -3.94
CA CYS A 61 3.31 -4.61 -2.82
C CYS A 61 3.79 -5.87 -2.09
N LEU A 62 2.91 -6.85 -1.89
CA LEU A 62 3.26 -8.11 -1.23
C LEU A 62 4.21 -8.94 -2.09
N GLU A 63 3.98 -9.07 -3.39
CA GLU A 63 4.89 -9.77 -4.33
C GLU A 63 6.27 -9.12 -4.34
N GLN A 64 6.35 -7.79 -4.45
CA GLN A 64 7.62 -7.06 -4.50
C GLN A 64 8.40 -7.11 -3.18
N THR A 65 7.73 -7.39 -2.06
CA THR A 65 8.34 -7.55 -0.73
C THR A 65 8.58 -9.02 -0.37
N GLY A 66 8.27 -9.97 -1.27
CA GLY A 66 8.47 -11.41 -1.06
C GLY A 66 7.47 -12.05 -0.10
N ASN A 67 6.31 -11.44 0.11
CA ASN A 67 5.25 -11.92 0.99
C ASN A 67 4.24 -12.83 0.26
N ASP A 68 4.76 -13.77 -0.53
CA ASP A 68 4.05 -14.68 -1.43
C ASP A 68 2.92 -15.47 -0.76
N LYS A 69 3.15 -15.90 0.49
CA LYS A 69 2.14 -16.64 1.27
C LYS A 69 0.89 -15.82 1.54
N GLU A 70 1.04 -14.51 1.75
CA GLU A 70 -0.09 -13.63 1.99
C GLU A 70 -0.79 -13.27 0.68
N VAL A 71 -0.06 -13.13 -0.44
CA VAL A 71 -0.65 -13.01 -1.79
C VAL A 71 -1.60 -14.18 -2.06
N GLU A 72 -1.11 -15.42 -1.92
CA GLU A 72 -1.89 -16.62 -2.15
C GLU A 72 -3.15 -16.67 -1.26
N LYS A 73 -2.98 -16.35 0.02
CA LYS A 73 -4.07 -16.35 1.00
C LYS A 73 -5.12 -15.30 0.68
N LEU A 74 -4.71 -14.09 0.29
CA LEU A 74 -5.62 -13.01 -0.09
C LEU A 74 -6.41 -13.35 -1.35
N LEU A 75 -5.75 -13.87 -2.39
CA LEU A 75 -6.41 -14.27 -3.63
C LEU A 75 -7.40 -15.41 -3.41
N LYS A 76 -7.03 -16.45 -2.64
CA LYS A 76 -7.97 -17.53 -2.28
C LYS A 76 -9.17 -17.02 -1.50
N LYS A 77 -8.96 -16.08 -0.57
CA LYS A 77 -10.04 -15.44 0.18
C LYS A 77 -10.95 -14.63 -0.74
N ALA A 78 -10.40 -13.88 -1.70
CA ALA A 78 -11.15 -13.12 -2.69
C ALA A 78 -12.02 -14.04 -3.57
N ILE A 79 -11.45 -15.15 -4.07
CA ILE A 79 -12.19 -16.17 -4.83
C ILE A 79 -13.39 -16.70 -4.03
N SER A 80 -13.21 -16.98 -2.73
CA SER A 80 -14.29 -17.54 -1.89
C SER A 80 -15.42 -16.55 -1.56
N ARG A 81 -15.18 -15.24 -1.69
CA ARG A 81 -16.10 -14.18 -1.24
C ARG A 81 -16.69 -13.34 -2.37
N SER A 82 -16.03 -13.30 -3.53
CA SER A 82 -16.43 -12.49 -4.67
C SER A 82 -17.63 -13.07 -5.42
N SER A 83 -18.49 -12.21 -5.96
CA SER A 83 -19.49 -12.57 -6.97
C SER A 83 -18.86 -12.92 -8.33
N GLU A 84 -17.62 -12.49 -8.55
CA GLU A 84 -16.82 -12.71 -9.77
C GLU A 84 -15.51 -13.44 -9.42
N PRO A 85 -15.56 -14.75 -9.10
CA PRO A 85 -14.38 -15.52 -8.69
C PRO A 85 -13.39 -15.79 -9.83
N GLN A 86 -13.82 -15.69 -11.09
CA GLN A 86 -12.99 -16.03 -12.26
C GLN A 86 -11.78 -15.10 -12.38
N GLU A 87 -11.96 -13.79 -12.14
CA GLU A 87 -10.87 -12.83 -12.23
C GLU A 87 -9.76 -13.14 -11.22
N TYR A 88 -10.12 -13.32 -9.94
CA TYR A 88 -9.16 -13.65 -8.89
C TYR A 88 -8.52 -15.04 -9.09
N SER A 89 -9.24 -15.97 -9.73
CA SER A 89 -8.68 -17.29 -10.09
C SER A 89 -7.61 -17.17 -11.18
N ILE A 90 -7.79 -16.29 -12.16
CA ILE A 90 -6.80 -16.02 -13.20
C ILE A 90 -5.57 -15.33 -12.60
N GLN A 91 -5.77 -14.33 -11.72
CA GLN A 91 -4.66 -13.70 -11.01
C GLN A 91 -3.88 -14.71 -10.17
N LEU A 92 -4.55 -15.61 -9.44
CA LEU A 92 -3.90 -16.67 -8.67
C LEU A 92 -3.11 -17.65 -9.57
N ALA A 93 -3.66 -18.00 -10.73
CA ALA A 93 -2.95 -18.83 -11.69
C ALA A 93 -1.67 -18.14 -12.20
N SER A 94 -1.77 -16.86 -12.59
CA SER A 94 -0.63 -16.06 -13.02
C SER A 94 0.43 -15.91 -11.93
N PHE A 95 0.02 -15.78 -10.67
CA PHE A 95 0.94 -15.70 -9.54
C PHE A 95 1.77 -16.98 -9.37
N TYR A 96 1.20 -18.16 -9.61
CA TYR A 96 1.94 -19.43 -9.53
C TYR A 96 2.87 -19.71 -10.73
N GLU A 97 2.68 -19.00 -11.85
CA GLU A 97 3.51 -19.15 -13.05
C GLU A 97 4.80 -18.33 -13.00
N ASN A 98 4.82 -17.25 -12.23
CA ASN A 98 5.98 -16.37 -12.02
C ASN A 98 6.94 -16.93 -10.97
#